data_AF-A0A662IS81-F1
#
_entry.id   AF-A0A662IS81-F1
#
_cell.length_a   1.000
_cell.length_b   1.000
_cell.length_c   1.000
_cell.angle_alpha   90.00
_cell.angle_beta   90.00
_cell.angle_gamma   90.00
#
_symmetry.space_group_name_H-M   'P 1'
#
loop_
_entity.id
_entity.type
_entity.pdbx_description
1 polymer ?
#
loop_
_entity_poly.entity_id
_entity_poly.type
_entity_poly.pdbx_seq_one_letter_code
_entity_poly.pdbx_strand_id
1 'polypeptide(L)'
;MVRSFIFTLGFHEDFILRRLSQKGAIPGEPIVVFTAHPLVSGVVRAFDSLVSFCSRLGLEKPTMIPLDLSSVAESMVKARSVITALPKPIVADLGGGFRSLVILVFLVLLTTTDDFELYISVEGGEGMELHIPSGVAKALRRFSPEKEEILRAISQNPGIRVEGLSLMLGKSPKTIRNHLSELKKMGLVIARGRGAPLKLTDWGKALVNATR
;
A
#
# COMPACT_ATOMS: atom_id res chain seq x y z
N MET A 1 -8.38 -15.96 3.28
CA MET A 1 -8.63 -14.53 3.55
C MET A 1 -8.71 -13.87 2.19
N VAL A 2 -9.84 -13.27 1.83
CA VAL A 2 -10.04 -12.66 0.51
C VAL A 2 -9.49 -11.23 0.57
N ARG A 3 -8.49 -10.92 -0.26
CA ARG A 3 -7.99 -9.54 -0.46
C ARG A 3 -8.77 -8.89 -1.59
N SER A 4 -8.63 -7.58 -1.73
CA SER A 4 -9.22 -6.82 -2.84
C SER A 4 -8.17 -6.11 -3.67
N PHE A 5 -8.50 -5.81 -4.91
CA PHE A 5 -7.68 -5.01 -5.80
C PHE A 5 -8.31 -3.66 -6.11
N ILE A 6 -7.48 -2.63 -6.13
CA ILE A 6 -7.84 -1.28 -6.57
C ILE A 6 -6.90 -0.82 -7.65
N PHE A 7 -7.45 -0.30 -8.73
CA PHE A 7 -6.70 0.31 -9.81
C PHE A 7 -7.25 1.69 -10.14
N THR A 8 -6.41 2.56 -10.67
CA THR A 8 -6.86 3.66 -11.52
C THR A 8 -6.75 3.24 -12.98
N LEU A 9 -7.52 3.85 -13.89
CA LEU A 9 -7.49 3.50 -15.31
C LEU A 9 -7.53 4.74 -16.21
N GLY A 10 -6.64 4.74 -17.21
CA GLY A 10 -6.59 5.66 -18.34
C GLY A 10 -6.92 4.95 -19.65
N PHE A 11 -6.07 5.15 -20.66
CA PHE A 11 -6.27 4.56 -22.00
C PHE A 11 -5.65 3.17 -22.19
N HIS A 12 -4.90 2.70 -21.21
CA HIS A 12 -4.17 1.43 -21.24
C HIS A 12 -4.39 0.69 -19.93
N GLU A 13 -4.59 -0.62 -20.00
CA GLU A 13 -4.83 -1.50 -18.86
C GLU A 13 -3.60 -2.35 -18.49
N ASP A 14 -2.50 -2.26 -19.24
CA ASP A 14 -1.35 -3.17 -19.13
C ASP A 14 -0.80 -3.33 -17.71
N PHE A 15 -0.72 -2.23 -16.95
CA PHE A 15 -0.26 -2.28 -15.55
C PHE A 15 -1.23 -3.04 -14.64
N ILE A 16 -2.54 -2.97 -14.90
CA ILE A 16 -3.56 -3.74 -14.18
C ILE A 16 -3.37 -5.22 -14.45
N LEU A 17 -3.26 -5.60 -15.74
CA LEU A 17 -3.05 -7.00 -16.14
C LEU A 17 -1.78 -7.57 -15.53
N ARG A 18 -0.70 -6.80 -15.60
CA ARG A 18 0.59 -7.14 -15.00
C ARG A 18 0.46 -7.33 -13.50
N ARG A 19 -0.19 -6.41 -12.78
CA ARG A 19 -0.33 -6.49 -11.32
C ARG A 19 -1.16 -7.69 -10.89
N LEU A 20 -2.30 -7.92 -11.53
CA LEU A 20 -3.16 -9.08 -11.26
C LEU A 20 -2.38 -10.38 -11.45
N SER A 21 -1.59 -10.48 -12.53
CA SER A 21 -0.74 -11.64 -12.81
C SER A 21 0.38 -11.81 -11.77
N GLN A 22 1.14 -10.75 -11.48
CA GLN A 22 2.25 -10.77 -10.52
C GLN A 22 1.80 -11.13 -9.10
N LYS A 23 0.60 -10.68 -8.71
CA LYS A 23 0.04 -10.96 -7.38
C LYS A 23 -0.72 -12.27 -7.33
N GLY A 24 -0.86 -12.97 -8.46
CA GLY A 24 -1.62 -14.21 -8.56
C GLY A 24 -3.05 -14.03 -8.08
N ALA A 25 -3.79 -13.10 -8.69
CA ALA A 25 -5.20 -12.89 -8.38
C ALA A 25 -5.99 -14.19 -8.56
N ILE A 26 -6.95 -14.45 -7.67
CA ILE A 26 -7.78 -15.66 -7.68
C ILE A 26 -9.28 -15.31 -7.75
N PRO A 27 -10.15 -16.25 -8.16
CA PRO A 27 -11.60 -16.05 -8.14
C PRO A 27 -12.12 -15.65 -6.75
N GLY A 28 -13.15 -14.79 -6.71
CA GLY A 28 -13.72 -14.26 -5.48
C GLY A 28 -13.02 -13.03 -4.89
N GLU A 29 -11.85 -12.61 -5.42
CA GLU A 29 -11.18 -11.37 -5.00
C GLU A 29 -11.78 -10.15 -5.73
N PRO A 30 -12.41 -9.18 -5.03
CA PRO A 30 -13.02 -8.03 -5.69
C PRO A 30 -12.00 -7.16 -6.43
N ILE A 31 -12.36 -6.71 -7.64
CA ILE A 31 -11.53 -5.82 -8.46
C ILE A 31 -12.29 -4.51 -8.72
N VAL A 32 -11.77 -3.41 -8.18
CA VAL A 32 -12.34 -2.05 -8.37
C VAL A 32 -11.39 -1.22 -9.22
N VAL A 33 -11.95 -0.51 -10.20
CA VAL A 33 -11.21 0.34 -11.12
C VAL A 33 -11.79 1.75 -11.10
N PHE A 34 -11.05 2.70 -10.55
CA PHE A 34 -11.40 4.11 -10.60
C PHE A 34 -10.96 4.74 -11.92
N THR A 35 -11.80 5.60 -12.49
CA THR A 35 -11.44 6.39 -13.68
C THR A 35 -12.08 7.78 -13.62
N ALA A 36 -11.67 8.68 -14.50
CA ALA A 36 -12.25 10.02 -14.57
C ALA A 36 -13.58 10.03 -15.34
N HIS A 37 -14.52 10.85 -14.89
CA HIS A 37 -15.72 11.23 -15.63
C HIS A 37 -15.45 12.53 -16.41
N PRO A 38 -15.98 12.70 -17.64
CA PRO A 38 -16.77 11.74 -18.41
C PRO A 38 -15.94 10.58 -18.99
N LEU A 39 -16.61 9.45 -19.23
CA LEU A 39 -15.99 8.30 -19.89
C LEU A 39 -15.77 8.61 -21.37
N VAL A 40 -14.54 8.41 -21.82
CA VAL A 40 -14.17 8.52 -23.24
C VAL A 40 -13.89 7.14 -23.82
N SER A 41 -14.00 7.01 -25.14
CA SER A 41 -13.90 5.72 -25.86
C SER A 41 -12.60 4.97 -25.59
N GLY A 42 -11.48 5.68 -25.35
CA GLY A 42 -10.22 5.06 -24.97
C GLY A 42 -10.31 4.29 -23.64
N VAL A 43 -10.92 4.91 -22.62
CA VAL A 43 -11.09 4.30 -21.28
C VAL A 43 -12.03 3.11 -21.35
N VAL A 44 -13.13 3.24 -22.09
CA VAL A 44 -14.11 2.15 -22.26
C VAL A 44 -13.44 0.94 -22.91
N ARG A 45 -12.67 1.14 -23.98
CA ARG A 45 -11.93 0.05 -24.65
C ARG A 45 -10.92 -0.62 -23.73
N ALA A 46 -10.15 0.15 -22.96
CA ALA A 46 -9.18 -0.40 -22.01
C ALA A 46 -9.88 -1.23 -20.92
N PHE A 47 -11.03 -0.76 -20.43
CA PHE A 47 -11.82 -1.50 -19.45
C PHE A 47 -12.44 -2.78 -20.02
N ASP A 48 -12.97 -2.75 -21.25
CA ASP A 48 -13.51 -3.95 -21.91
C ASP A 48 -12.42 -5.00 -22.15
N SER A 49 -11.20 -4.57 -22.48
CA SER A 49 -10.03 -5.44 -22.56
C SER A 49 -9.72 -6.09 -21.20
N LEU A 50 -9.71 -5.31 -20.13
CA LEU A 50 -9.55 -5.80 -18.76
C LEU A 50 -10.65 -6.81 -18.36
N VAL A 51 -11.92 -6.51 -18.65
CA VAL A 51 -13.04 -7.44 -18.40
C VAL A 51 -12.82 -8.75 -19.14
N SER A 52 -12.40 -8.68 -20.40
CA SER A 52 -12.11 -9.87 -21.21
C SER A 52 -10.95 -10.69 -20.63
N PHE A 53 -9.90 -10.03 -20.13
CA PHE A 53 -8.81 -10.68 -19.43
C PHE A 53 -9.27 -11.41 -18.16
N CYS A 54 -10.02 -10.73 -17.29
CA CYS A 54 -10.54 -11.32 -16.05
C CYS A 54 -11.42 -12.53 -16.35
N SER A 55 -12.30 -12.43 -17.36
CA SER A 55 -13.17 -13.54 -17.77
C SER A 55 -12.38 -14.77 -18.23
N ARG A 56 -11.32 -14.60 -19.04
CA ARG A 56 -10.47 -15.72 -19.49
C ARG A 56 -9.77 -16.44 -18.34
N LEU A 57 -9.45 -15.72 -17.27
CA LEU A 57 -8.77 -16.27 -16.08
C LEU A 57 -9.74 -16.72 -14.97
N GLY A 58 -11.06 -16.58 -15.17
CA GLY A 58 -12.06 -16.90 -14.15
C GLY A 58 -12.05 -15.95 -12.94
N LEU A 59 -11.49 -14.75 -13.08
CA LEU A 59 -11.47 -13.73 -12.03
C LEU A 59 -12.82 -13.01 -11.95
N GLU A 60 -13.05 -12.34 -10.82
CA GLU A 60 -14.22 -11.47 -10.65
C GLU A 60 -14.28 -10.40 -11.75
N LYS A 61 -15.49 -10.08 -12.20
CA LYS A 61 -15.68 -8.99 -13.16
C LYS A 61 -15.28 -7.67 -12.49
N PRO A 62 -14.34 -6.90 -13.08
CA PRO A 62 -13.98 -5.59 -12.57
C PRO A 62 -15.20 -4.65 -12.47
N THR A 63 -15.24 -3.82 -11.43
CA THR A 63 -16.24 -2.76 -11.27
C THR A 63 -15.61 -1.41 -11.57
N MET A 64 -16.07 -0.73 -12.63
CA MET A 64 -15.64 0.63 -12.94
C MET A 64 -16.37 1.66 -12.09
N ILE A 65 -15.63 2.56 -11.45
CA ILE A 65 -16.14 3.68 -10.66
C ILE A 65 -15.65 5.00 -11.27
N PRO A 66 -16.48 5.67 -12.09
CA PRO A 66 -16.15 7.00 -12.59
C PRO A 66 -16.20 8.05 -11.48
N LEU A 67 -15.20 8.91 -11.40
CA LEU A 67 -15.07 10.01 -10.46
C LEU A 67 -15.05 11.34 -11.23
N ASP A 68 -15.91 12.27 -10.84
CA ASP A 68 -15.94 13.62 -11.38
C ASP A 68 -14.83 14.45 -10.72
N LEU A 69 -13.81 14.81 -11.50
CA LEU A 69 -12.68 15.59 -11.04
C LEU A 69 -12.98 17.09 -10.93
N SER A 70 -14.14 17.55 -11.43
CA SER A 70 -14.65 18.91 -11.17
C SER A 70 -15.32 19.03 -9.80
N SER A 71 -15.83 17.91 -9.25
CA SER A 71 -16.42 17.81 -7.90
C SER A 71 -15.61 16.86 -7.01
N VAL A 72 -14.39 17.29 -6.65
CA VAL A 72 -13.42 16.47 -5.92
C VAL A 72 -13.97 15.95 -4.58
N ALA A 73 -14.70 16.78 -3.83
CA ALA A 73 -15.22 16.40 -2.52
C ALA A 73 -16.24 15.25 -2.60
N GLU A 74 -17.17 15.32 -3.55
CA GLU A 74 -18.16 14.26 -3.77
C GLU A 74 -17.48 12.98 -4.30
N SER A 75 -16.52 13.13 -5.21
CA SER A 75 -15.70 12.02 -5.70
C SER A 75 -14.90 11.34 -4.58
N MET A 76 -14.38 12.10 -3.61
CA MET A 76 -13.74 11.54 -2.43
C MET A 76 -14.70 10.76 -1.56
N VAL A 77 -15.92 11.27 -1.32
CA VAL A 77 -16.97 10.54 -0.57
C VAL A 77 -17.33 9.23 -1.26
N LYS A 78 -17.51 9.27 -2.59
CA LYS A 78 -17.80 8.09 -3.41
C LYS A 78 -16.66 7.07 -3.39
N ALA A 79 -15.42 7.51 -3.57
CA ALA A 79 -14.26 6.61 -3.49
C ALA A 79 -14.12 6.01 -2.09
N ARG A 80 -14.36 6.79 -1.03
CA ARG A 80 -14.29 6.34 0.36
C ARG A 80 -15.32 5.28 0.68
N SER A 81 -16.57 5.44 0.22
CA SER A 81 -17.62 4.44 0.46
C SER A 81 -17.28 3.10 -0.20
N VAL A 82 -16.77 3.13 -1.44
CA VAL A 82 -16.29 1.94 -2.15
C VAL A 82 -15.12 1.29 -1.41
N ILE A 83 -14.08 2.06 -1.08
CA ILE A 83 -12.87 1.54 -0.42
C ILE A 83 -13.18 0.93 0.96
N THR A 84 -14.10 1.52 1.72
CA THR A 84 -14.45 1.04 3.06
C THR A 84 -15.16 -0.31 3.03
N ALA A 85 -15.91 -0.60 1.96
CA ALA A 85 -16.66 -1.84 1.80
C ALA A 85 -15.79 -3.04 1.35
N LEU A 86 -14.54 -2.80 0.94
CA LEU A 86 -13.70 -3.83 0.38
C LEU A 86 -13.04 -4.73 1.45
N PRO A 87 -12.98 -6.05 1.22
CA PRO A 87 -12.13 -6.97 1.97
C PRO A 87 -10.66 -6.51 2.02
N LYS A 88 -10.02 -6.71 3.16
CA LYS A 88 -8.62 -6.36 3.42
C LYS A 88 -7.74 -7.62 3.46
N PRO A 89 -6.44 -7.54 3.10
CA PRO A 89 -5.73 -6.33 2.67
C PRO A 89 -6.14 -5.87 1.27
N ILE A 90 -5.91 -4.59 0.97
CA ILE A 90 -6.10 -4.03 -0.38
C ILE A 90 -4.76 -4.00 -1.11
N VAL A 91 -4.70 -4.52 -2.33
CA VAL A 91 -3.58 -4.33 -3.24
C VAL A 91 -3.97 -3.24 -4.23
N ALA A 92 -3.33 -2.08 -4.14
CA ALA A 92 -3.60 -0.93 -5.01
C ALA A 92 -2.46 -0.75 -6.03
N ASP A 93 -2.78 -0.57 -7.31
CA ASP A 93 -1.82 -0.06 -8.32
C ASP A 93 -2.43 1.15 -9.02
N LEU A 94 -1.85 2.32 -8.76
CA LEU A 94 -2.36 3.61 -9.23
C LEU A 94 -1.51 4.16 -10.39
N GLY A 95 -0.93 3.28 -11.21
CA GLY A 95 -0.03 3.66 -12.30
C GLY A 95 -0.70 4.35 -13.50
N GLY A 96 -2.00 4.14 -13.72
CA GLY A 96 -2.68 4.65 -14.92
C GLY A 96 -3.71 5.75 -14.68
N GLY A 97 -4.08 6.44 -15.76
CA GLY A 97 -5.07 7.51 -15.75
C GLY A 97 -4.46 8.87 -15.40
N PHE A 98 -5.31 9.87 -15.17
CA PHE A 98 -4.85 11.22 -14.88
C PHE A 98 -4.16 11.29 -13.51
N ARG A 99 -3.12 12.12 -13.40
CA ARG A 99 -2.41 12.34 -12.13
C ARG A 99 -3.33 12.81 -11.00
N SER A 100 -4.33 13.64 -11.31
CA SER A 100 -5.35 14.09 -10.36
C SER A 100 -6.21 12.93 -9.83
N LEU A 101 -6.57 11.96 -10.68
CA LEU A 101 -7.26 10.74 -10.27
C LEU A 101 -6.40 9.89 -9.34
N VAL A 102 -5.12 9.70 -9.70
CA VAL A 102 -4.14 8.96 -8.89
C VAL A 102 -4.01 9.57 -7.50
N ILE A 103 -3.83 10.89 -7.43
CA ILE A 103 -3.72 11.62 -6.16
C ILE A 103 -5.01 11.48 -5.34
N LEU A 104 -6.19 11.64 -5.96
CA LEU A 104 -7.47 11.51 -5.26
C LEU A 104 -7.63 10.12 -4.63
N VAL A 105 -7.43 9.05 -5.41
CA VAL A 105 -7.58 7.67 -4.92
C VAL A 105 -6.52 7.35 -3.85
N PHE A 106 -5.28 7.83 -4.02
CA PHE A 106 -4.23 7.69 -3.02
C PHE A 106 -4.58 8.37 -1.69
N LEU A 107 -5.07 9.62 -1.73
CA LEU A 107 -5.50 10.34 -0.53
C LEU A 107 -6.63 9.61 0.19
N VAL A 108 -7.60 9.07 -0.56
CA VAL A 108 -8.70 8.31 0.02
C VAL A 108 -8.20 7.00 0.65
N LEU A 109 -7.30 6.27 -0.01
CA LEU A 109 -6.66 5.08 0.57
C LEU A 109 -5.97 5.40 1.89
N LEU A 110 -5.09 6.41 1.89
CA LEU A 110 -4.30 6.81 3.06
C LEU A 110 -5.17 7.29 4.23
N THR A 111 -6.31 7.91 3.95
CA THR A 111 -7.21 8.42 5.00
C THR A 111 -8.21 7.36 5.48
N THR A 112 -8.50 6.33 4.68
CA THR A 112 -9.59 5.37 4.95
C THR A 112 -9.09 4.07 5.58
N THR A 113 -7.95 3.53 5.16
CA THR A 113 -7.47 2.20 5.58
C THR A 113 -5.97 2.18 5.80
N ASP A 114 -5.51 1.37 6.75
CA ASP A 114 -4.09 1.12 7.05
C ASP A 114 -3.60 -0.25 6.55
N ASP A 115 -4.51 -1.08 6.02
CA ASP A 115 -4.20 -2.42 5.54
C ASP A 115 -4.26 -2.46 4.01
N PHE A 116 -3.32 -1.75 3.39
CA PHE A 116 -3.16 -1.72 1.94
C PHE A 116 -1.68 -1.77 1.55
N GLU A 117 -1.39 -2.41 0.42
CA GLU A 117 -0.12 -2.37 -0.26
C GLU A 117 -0.28 -1.50 -1.52
N LEU A 118 0.62 -0.55 -1.76
CA LEU A 118 0.51 0.39 -2.88
C LEU A 118 1.64 0.20 -3.87
N TYR A 119 1.25 0.25 -5.15
CA TYR A 119 2.11 0.30 -6.30
C TYR A 119 1.79 1.53 -7.16
N ILE A 120 2.80 2.10 -7.78
CA ILE A 120 2.64 3.04 -8.90
C ILE A 120 3.58 2.56 -10.00
N SER A 121 3.00 1.85 -10.96
CA SER A 121 3.65 1.44 -12.19
C SER A 121 3.93 2.66 -13.09
N VAL A 122 5.14 2.78 -13.63
CA VAL A 122 5.47 3.82 -14.64
C VAL A 122 5.10 3.33 -16.04
N GLU A 123 4.49 4.21 -16.84
CA GLU A 123 4.23 3.98 -18.27
C GLU A 123 5.57 3.87 -19.02
N GLY A 124 5.78 2.84 -19.84
CA GLY A 124 7.01 2.64 -20.63
C GLY A 124 7.88 1.44 -20.24
N GLY A 125 7.52 0.69 -19.20
CA GLY A 125 7.90 -0.72 -19.09
C GLY A 125 9.24 -1.08 -18.45
N GLU A 126 10.10 -0.14 -18.05
CA GLU A 126 11.40 -0.52 -17.42
C GLU A 126 11.65 0.09 -16.04
N GLY A 127 11.74 -0.81 -15.05
CA GLY A 127 12.64 -0.70 -13.88
C GLY A 127 12.22 0.19 -12.71
N MET A 128 11.40 1.23 -12.93
CA MET A 128 11.02 2.14 -11.85
C MET A 128 9.56 1.93 -11.44
N GLU A 129 9.37 1.45 -10.22
CA GLU A 129 8.06 1.29 -9.59
C GLU A 129 8.15 1.87 -8.18
N LEU A 130 7.19 2.71 -7.82
CA LEU A 130 7.01 3.08 -6.42
C LEU A 130 6.24 1.96 -5.73
N HIS A 131 6.79 1.42 -4.64
CA HIS A 131 6.13 0.40 -3.82
C HIS A 131 6.11 0.83 -2.36
N ILE A 132 4.91 0.88 -1.77
CA ILE A 132 4.72 1.03 -0.33
C ILE A 132 4.14 -0.29 0.22
N PRO A 133 4.94 -1.07 0.97
CA PRO A 133 4.45 -2.27 1.65
C PRO A 133 3.36 -1.95 2.67
N SER A 134 2.45 -2.89 2.93
CA SER A 134 1.36 -2.69 3.89
C SER A 134 1.81 -2.34 5.31
N GLY A 135 2.93 -2.92 5.74
CA GLY A 135 3.57 -2.58 6.99
C GLY A 135 3.95 -1.10 7.11
N VAL A 136 4.44 -0.53 6.02
CA VAL A 136 4.85 0.88 5.93
C VAL A 136 3.60 1.77 5.84
N ALA A 137 2.62 1.41 5.01
CA ALA A 137 1.34 2.11 4.91
C ALA A 137 0.66 2.22 6.30
N LYS A 138 0.71 1.14 7.08
CA LYS A 138 0.21 1.12 8.46
C LYS A 138 1.02 2.03 9.39
N ALA A 139 2.34 2.00 9.29
CA ALA A 139 3.22 2.84 10.09
C ALA A 139 3.01 4.34 9.80
N LEU A 140 2.75 4.73 8.55
CA LEU A 140 2.45 6.11 8.16
C LEU A 140 1.17 6.66 8.80
N ARG A 141 0.18 5.81 9.08
CA ARG A 141 -1.09 6.23 9.72
C ARG A 141 -1.06 6.16 11.24
N ARG A 142 -0.40 5.14 11.79
CA ARG A 142 -0.40 4.84 13.22
C ARG A 142 1.02 4.47 13.66
N PHE A 143 1.68 5.44 14.27
CA PHE A 143 2.99 5.26 14.88
C PHE A 143 2.89 5.59 16.37
N SER A 144 3.18 4.63 17.25
CA SER A 144 3.14 4.89 18.69
C SER A 144 4.46 5.53 19.13
N PRO A 145 4.45 6.46 20.10
CA PRO A 145 5.67 7.10 20.59
C PRO A 145 6.75 6.10 21.02
N GLU A 146 6.36 4.96 21.59
CA GLU A 146 7.30 3.91 22.02
C GLU A 146 7.97 3.21 20.83
N LYS A 147 7.24 2.98 19.74
CA LYS A 147 7.82 2.40 18.52
C LYS A 147 8.82 3.38 17.89
N GLU A 148 8.50 4.66 17.95
CA GLU A 148 9.37 5.73 17.46
C GLU A 148 10.65 5.86 18.27
N GLU A 149 10.53 5.85 19.60
CA GLU A 149 11.66 5.83 20.51
C GLU A 149 12.58 4.63 20.21
N ILE A 150 12.01 3.43 19.99
CA ILE A 150 12.77 2.24 19.61
C ILE A 150 13.46 2.41 18.24
N LEU A 151 12.79 2.95 17.22
CA LEU A 151 13.43 3.16 15.92
C LEU A 151 14.55 4.20 16.00
N ARG A 152 14.35 5.32 16.72
CA ARG A 152 15.37 6.35 16.94
C ARG A 152 16.58 5.77 17.68
N ALA A 153 16.33 4.99 18.72
CA ALA A 153 17.36 4.27 19.47
C ALA A 153 18.21 3.33 18.59
N ILE A 154 17.58 2.55 17.71
CA ILE A 154 18.29 1.69 16.75
C ILE A 154 19.06 2.53 15.72
N SER A 155 18.50 3.64 15.25
CA SER A 155 19.15 4.54 14.30
C SER A 155 20.43 5.17 14.86
N GLN A 156 20.39 5.59 16.13
CA GLN A 156 21.53 6.19 16.83
C GLN A 156 22.57 5.16 17.27
N ASN A 157 22.18 3.90 17.41
CA ASN A 157 23.05 2.81 17.85
C ASN A 157 23.00 1.61 16.88
N PRO A 158 23.60 1.73 15.67
CA PRO A 158 23.58 0.65 14.69
C PRO A 158 24.14 -0.65 15.25
N GLY A 159 23.36 -1.74 15.15
CA GLY A 159 23.77 -3.06 15.63
C GLY A 159 23.49 -3.31 17.12
N ILE A 160 22.82 -2.40 17.82
CA ILE A 160 22.34 -2.62 19.19
C ILE A 160 21.51 -3.90 19.28
N ARG A 161 21.65 -4.61 20.41
CA ARG A 161 20.88 -5.83 20.71
C ARG A 161 19.69 -5.49 21.60
N VAL A 162 18.77 -6.45 21.73
CA VAL A 162 17.56 -6.30 22.55
C VAL A 162 17.89 -5.91 24.00
N GLU A 163 18.94 -6.51 24.56
CA GLU A 163 19.39 -6.26 25.93
C GLU A 163 19.90 -4.82 26.10
N GLY A 164 20.63 -4.31 25.10
CA GLY A 164 21.08 -2.91 25.07
C GLY A 164 19.92 -1.92 24.97
N LEU A 165 18.94 -2.19 24.09
CA LEU A 165 17.72 -1.38 23.98
C LEU A 165 16.91 -1.40 25.29
N SER A 166 16.82 -2.55 25.93
CA SER A 166 16.09 -2.73 27.19
C SER A 166 16.68 -1.86 28.30
N LEU A 167 18.01 -1.86 28.44
CA LEU A 167 18.71 -1.03 29.41
C LEU A 167 18.55 0.47 29.08
N MET A 168 18.75 0.84 27.82
CA MET A 168 18.74 2.24 27.39
C MET A 168 17.35 2.89 27.51
N LEU A 169 16.30 2.15 27.20
CA LEU A 169 14.91 2.66 27.23
C LEU A 169 14.19 2.39 28.56
N GLY A 170 14.85 1.73 29.53
CA GLY A 170 14.24 1.36 30.80
C GLY A 170 13.01 0.45 30.65
N LYS A 171 12.96 -0.37 29.60
CA LYS A 171 11.84 -1.29 29.31
C LYS A 171 12.27 -2.73 29.49
N SER A 172 11.35 -3.63 29.86
CA SER A 172 11.67 -5.05 29.96
C SER A 172 12.09 -5.65 28.59
N PRO A 173 12.98 -6.65 28.54
CA PRO A 173 13.34 -7.33 27.29
C PRO A 173 12.13 -7.94 26.57
N LYS A 174 11.10 -8.35 27.32
CA LYS A 174 9.84 -8.87 26.75
C LYS A 174 9.10 -7.76 25.99
N THR A 175 8.96 -6.59 26.59
CA THR A 175 8.32 -5.41 25.96
C THR A 175 9.05 -5.01 24.68
N ILE A 176 10.39 -4.91 24.72
CA ILE A 176 11.19 -4.60 23.53
C ILE A 176 10.98 -5.64 22.43
N ARG A 177 11.00 -6.94 22.75
CA ARG A 177 10.75 -8.01 21.76
C ARG A 177 9.36 -7.93 21.13
N ASN A 178 8.33 -7.57 21.91
CA ASN A 178 6.98 -7.40 21.39
C ASN A 178 6.92 -6.28 20.33
N HIS A 179 7.45 -5.09 20.66
CA HIS A 179 7.52 -3.98 19.70
C HIS A 179 8.37 -4.33 18.48
N LEU A 180 9.52 -4.98 18.68
CA LEU A 180 10.38 -5.42 17.57
C LEU A 180 9.69 -6.45 16.69
N SER A 181 8.83 -7.32 17.22
CA SER A 181 8.04 -8.24 16.41
C SER A 181 7.11 -7.49 15.48
N GLU A 182 6.43 -6.46 15.98
CA GLU A 182 5.56 -5.60 15.16
C GLU A 182 6.36 -4.79 14.13
N LEU A 183 7.46 -4.16 14.53
CA LEU A 183 8.32 -3.38 13.63
C LEU A 183 8.96 -4.24 12.53
N LYS A 184 9.30 -5.50 12.82
CA LYS A 184 9.74 -6.47 11.82
C LYS A 184 8.62 -6.85 10.86
N LYS A 185 7.41 -7.11 11.36
CA LYS A 185 6.22 -7.37 10.52
C LYS A 185 5.89 -6.17 9.63
N MET A 186 6.14 -4.96 10.11
CA MET A 186 5.97 -3.73 9.33
C MET A 186 7.06 -3.51 8.28
N GLY A 187 8.13 -4.31 8.29
CA GLY A 187 9.27 -4.14 7.38
C GLY A 187 10.16 -2.94 7.73
N LEU A 188 10.15 -2.47 8.99
CA LEU A 188 10.93 -1.30 9.44
C LEU A 188 12.26 -1.69 10.09
N VAL A 189 12.35 -2.91 10.63
CA VAL A 189 13.53 -3.44 11.33
C VAL A 189 13.86 -4.83 10.81
N ILE A 190 15.16 -5.13 10.68
CA ILE A 190 15.68 -6.46 10.37
C ILE A 190 16.56 -6.94 11.53
N ALA A 191 16.43 -8.23 11.88
CA ALA A 191 17.40 -8.95 12.71
C ALA A 191 17.47 -10.41 12.25
N ARG A 192 18.67 -10.87 11.88
CA ARG A 192 18.88 -12.22 11.34
C ARG A 192 19.21 -13.21 12.45
N GLY A 193 18.19 -13.76 13.09
CA GLY A 193 18.32 -14.80 14.14
C GLY A 193 18.18 -14.28 15.57
N ARG A 194 18.28 -15.20 16.54
CA ARG A 194 18.12 -14.90 17.98
C ARG A 194 19.35 -14.16 18.49
N GLY A 195 19.16 -13.02 19.15
CA GLY A 195 20.27 -12.18 19.66
C GLY A 195 21.04 -11.42 18.59
N ALA A 196 20.57 -11.46 17.33
CA ALA A 196 21.21 -10.77 16.23
C ALA A 196 21.18 -9.24 16.39
N PRO A 197 22.21 -8.53 15.89
CA PRO A 197 22.22 -7.08 15.87
C PRO A 197 21.02 -6.53 15.10
N LEU A 198 20.39 -5.49 15.65
CA LEU A 198 19.24 -4.82 15.05
C LEU A 198 19.70 -3.79 14.02
N LYS A 199 19.00 -3.74 12.88
CA LYS A 199 19.22 -2.75 11.82
C LYS A 199 17.89 -2.24 11.29
N LEU A 200 17.82 -0.94 10.96
CA LEU A 200 16.69 -0.37 10.25
C LEU A 200 16.71 -0.77 8.77
N THR A 201 15.53 -0.96 8.19
CA THR A 201 15.36 -0.96 6.72
C THR A 201 15.42 0.47 6.19
N ASP A 202 15.41 0.65 4.87
CA ASP A 202 15.37 1.99 4.29
C ASP A 202 14.06 2.73 4.64
N TRP A 203 12.93 2.00 4.71
CA TRP A 203 11.69 2.54 5.26
C TRP A 203 11.78 2.90 6.74
N GLY A 204 12.45 2.06 7.55
CA GLY A 204 12.70 2.36 8.95
C GLY A 204 13.51 3.64 9.15
N LYS A 205 14.57 3.84 8.34
CA LYS A 205 15.38 5.07 8.36
C LYS A 205 14.56 6.28 7.90
N ALA A 206 13.79 6.15 6.82
CA ALA A 206 12.97 7.22 6.28
C ALA A 206 11.96 7.74 7.32
N LEU A 207 11.29 6.84 8.05
CA LEU A 207 10.32 7.23 9.08
C LEU A 207 10.97 7.95 10.26
N VAL A 208 12.12 7.47 10.74
CA VAL A 208 12.87 8.12 11.84
C VAL A 208 13.24 9.57 11.49
N ASN A 209 13.63 9.82 10.25
CA ASN A 209 14.03 11.16 9.79
C ASN A 209 12.83 12.08 9.51
N ALA A 210 11.63 11.51 9.28
CA ALA A 210 10.42 12.28 9.03
C ALA A 210 9.75 12.76 10.33
N THR A 211 9.87 12.00 11.42
CA THR A 211 9.40 12.40 12.75
C THR A 211 10.41 13.36 13.39
N ARG A 212 10.02 14.62 13.60
CA ARG A 212 10.76 15.58 14.44
C ARG A 212 10.22 15.53 15.84
#